data_AF-A0A527ZHB4-F1
#
_entry.id   AF-A0A527ZHB4-F1
#
_cell.length_a   1.000
_cell.length_b   1.000
_cell.length_c   1.000
_cell.angle_alpha   90.00
_cell.angle_beta   90.00
_cell.angle_gamma   90.00
#
_symmetry.space_group_name_H-M   'P 1'
#
loop_
_entity.id
_entity.type
_entity.pdbx_description
1 polymer ?
#
loop_
_entity_poly.entity_id
_entity_poly.type
_entity_poly.pdbx_seq_one_letter_code
_entity_poly.pdbx_strand_id
1 'polypeptide(L)' 'ELLVEDAVADTPSRFSVGDRVFHQKFGNGNIAAIDGNKLTIDFDKAGQKRVLDGFVTGV' A
#
# COMPACT_ATOMS: atom_id res chain seq x y z
N GLU A 1 7.73 -0.93 -34.79
CA GLU A 1 8.04 -1.36 -33.43
C GLU A 1 7.47 -0.32 -32.48
N LEU A 2 6.41 -0.65 -31.75
CA LEU A 2 6.22 -0.25 -30.35
C LEU A 2 5.03 -1.06 -29.83
N LEU A 3 5.31 -1.98 -28.92
CA LEU A 3 4.30 -2.85 -28.31
C LEU A 3 3.35 -1.99 -27.46
N VAL A 4 2.05 -2.12 -27.71
CA VAL A 4 1.01 -1.69 -26.78
C VAL A 4 0.78 -2.90 -25.88
N GLU A 5 1.51 -2.94 -24.77
CA GLU A 5 1.32 -3.97 -23.75
C GLU A 5 0.13 -3.55 -22.89
N ASP A 6 -0.84 -4.47 -22.78
CA ASP A 6 -2.10 -4.34 -22.06
C ASP A 6 -1.96 -3.52 -20.77
N ALA A 7 -2.48 -2.29 -20.80
CA ALA A 7 -2.69 -1.47 -19.62
C ALA A 7 -3.85 -2.05 -18.80
N VAL A 8 -3.64 -3.22 -18.20
CA VAL A 8 -4.22 -3.48 -16.88
C VAL A 8 -3.65 -2.37 -16.03
N ALA A 9 -4.47 -1.38 -15.69
CA ALA A 9 -4.04 -0.20 -14.96
C ALA A 9 -3.47 -0.60 -13.59
N ASP A 10 -2.18 -0.95 -13.57
CA ASP A 10 -1.32 -0.95 -12.40
C ASP A 10 -1.17 0.51 -12.00
N THR A 11 -2.25 1.05 -11.47
CA THR A 11 -2.26 2.42 -10.96
C THR A 11 -1.33 2.35 -9.77
N PRO A 12 -0.13 2.95 -9.85
CA PRO A 12 0.81 2.85 -8.77
C PRO A 12 0.13 3.36 -7.50
N SER A 13 0.24 2.60 -6.42
CA SER A 13 -0.18 3.06 -5.10
C SER A 13 0.34 4.48 -4.89
N ARG A 14 -0.51 5.37 -4.38
CA ARG A 14 -0.12 6.75 -4.04
C ARG A 14 0.95 6.84 -2.94
N PHE A 15 1.22 5.72 -2.28
CA PHE A 15 2.17 5.59 -1.20
C PHE A 15 3.48 4.97 -1.65
N SER A 16 4.53 5.17 -0.86
CA SER A 16 5.87 4.62 -1.01
C SER A 16 6.24 3.71 0.18
N VAL A 17 7.16 2.78 -0.04
CA VAL A 17 7.75 1.98 1.06
C VAL A 17 8.43 2.92 2.05
N GLY A 18 8.14 2.73 3.34
CA GLY A 18 8.56 3.60 4.44
C GLY A 18 7.48 4.59 4.89
N ASP A 19 6.48 4.91 4.05
CA ASP A 19 5.45 5.88 4.37
C ASP A 19 4.68 5.48 5.64
N ARG A 20 4.35 6.50 6.42
CA ARG A 20 3.51 6.35 7.60
C ARG A 20 2.03 6.40 7.20
N VAL A 21 1.27 5.42 7.63
CA VAL A 21 -0.15 5.27 7.32
C VAL A 21 -0.97 4.96 8.55
N PHE A 22 -2.26 5.25 8.48
CA PHE A 22 -3.25 4.91 9.50
C PHE A 22 -4.35 4.02 8.91
N HIS A 23 -4.67 2.95 9.64
CA HIS A 23 -5.81 2.07 9.37
C HIS A 23 -6.74 2.04 10.58
N GLN A 24 -8.04 2.25 10.37
CA GLN A 24 -9.03 2.39 11.47
C GLN A 24 -8.98 1.24 12.50
N LYS A 25 -8.74 0.00 12.05
CA LYS A 25 -8.68 -1.19 12.93
C LYS A 25 -7.31 -1.47 13.53
N PHE A 26 -6.23 -1.12 12.82
CA PHE A 26 -4.88 -1.58 13.15
C PHE A 26 -4.00 -0.45 13.71
N GLY A 27 -4.46 0.80 13.60
CA GLY A 27 -3.75 1.99 14.03
C GLY A 27 -2.70 2.42 13.01
N ASN A 28 -1.62 3.00 13.54
CA ASN A 28 -0.53 3.54 12.76
C ASN A 28 0.43 2.40 12.35
N GLY A 29 1.03 2.53 11.18
CA GLY A 29 2.07 1.63 10.72
C GLY A 29 2.91 2.24 9.60
N ASN A 30 3.95 1.54 9.20
CA ASN A 30 4.82 1.90 8.08
C ASN A 30 4.66 0.90 6.94
N ILE A 31 4.62 1.38 5.71
CA ILE A 31 4.58 0.51 4.54
C ILE A 31 5.92 -0.22 4.41
N ALA A 32 5.88 -1.54 4.42
CA ALA A 32 7.03 -2.43 4.24
C ALA A 32 7.19 -2.89 2.78
N ALA A 33 6.10 -3.06 2.04
CA ALA A 33 6.12 -3.43 0.63
C ALA A 33 4.84 -3.00 -0.10
N ILE A 34 4.94 -2.83 -1.42
CA ILE A 34 3.84 -2.43 -2.30
C ILE A 34 3.78 -3.41 -3.47
N ASP A 35 2.59 -3.92 -3.75
CA ASP A 35 2.29 -4.86 -4.83
C ASP A 35 0.99 -4.40 -5.51
N GLY A 36 1.12 -3.54 -6.52
CA GLY A 36 0.02 -2.79 -7.11
C GLY A 36 -0.73 -1.96 -6.06
N ASN A 37 -2.00 -2.30 -5.82
CA ASN A 37 -2.84 -1.67 -4.80
C ASN A 37 -2.82 -2.37 -3.43
N LYS A 38 -2.03 -3.44 -3.27
CA LYS A 38 -1.86 -4.15 -1.99
C LYS A 38 -0.63 -3.60 -1.26
N LEU A 39 -0.84 -3.18 -0.02
CA LEU A 39 0.19 -2.69 0.87
C LEU A 39 0.46 -3.73 1.95
N THR A 40 1.73 -4.10 2.10
CA THR A 40 2.21 -4.74 3.31
C THR A 40 2.63 -3.65 4.27
N ILE A 41 1.98 -3.54 5.43
CA ILE A 41 2.21 -2.50 6.44
C ILE A 41 2.60 -3.18 7.74
N ASP A 42 3.66 -2.69 8.37
CA ASP A 42 4.02 -3.06 9.73
C ASP A 42 3.33 -2.10 10.72
N PHE A 43 2.26 -2.58 11.36
CA PHE A 43 1.47 -1.80 12.31
C PHE A 43 2.02 -1.93 13.72
N ASP A 44 2.14 -0.81 14.42
CA ASP A 44 2.79 -0.74 15.75
C ASP A 44 2.15 -1.70 16.78
N LYS A 45 0.83 -1.92 16.70
CA LYS A 45 0.08 -2.77 17.64
C LYS A 45 -0.43 -4.07 17.05
N ALA A 46 -0.61 -4.13 15.73
CA ALA A 46 -1.20 -5.29 15.05
C ALA A 46 -0.15 -6.14 14.30
N GLY A 47 1.11 -5.70 14.30
CA GLY A 47 2.22 -6.27 13.52
C GLY A 47 1.98 -6.15 12.02
N GLN A 48 2.73 -6.93 11.24
CA GLN A 48 2.61 -6.93 9.79
C GLN A 48 1.23 -7.40 9.32
N LYS A 49 0.60 -6.64 8.42
CA LYS A 49 -0.66 -6.98 7.75
C LYS A 49 -0.62 -6.54 6.30
N ARG A 50 -1.40 -7.23 5.47
CA ARG A 50 -1.61 -6.89 4.07
C ARG A 50 -3.02 -6.31 3.89
N VAL A 51 -3.11 -5.09 3.38
CA VAL A 51 -4.36 -4.35 3.17
C VAL A 51 -4.35 -3.72 1.78
N LEU A 52 -5.49 -3.21 1.32
CA LEU A 52 -5.53 -2.41 0.10
C LEU A 52 -5.28 -0.95 0.43
N ASP A 53 -4.62 -0.24 -0.47
CA ASP A 53 -4.29 1.19 -0.36
C ASP A 53 -5.52 2.07 -0.11
N GLY A 54 -6.69 1.70 -0.64
CA GLY A 54 -7.96 2.38 -0.43
C GLY A 54 -8.51 2.33 1.00
N PHE A 55 -7.99 1.45 1.87
CA PHE A 55 -8.39 1.34 3.29
C PHE A 55 -7.40 1.99 4.26
N VAL A 56 -6.41 2.72 3.75
CA VAL A 56 -5.44 3.43 4.57
C VAL A 56 -5.35 4.90 4.18
N THR A 57 -4.95 5.71 5.15
CA THR A 57 -4.75 7.16 4.98
C THR A 57 -3.32 7.52 5.33
N GLY A 58 -2.70 8.39 4.54
CA GLY A 58 -1.37 8.95 4.85
C GLY A 58 -1.46 9.89 6.05
N VAL A 59 -0.42 9.89 6.88
CA VAL A 59 -0.31 10.74 8.08
C VAL A 59 0.61 11.91 7.79
#